data_AF-A0A8B6UK85-F1
#
_entry.id   AF-A0A8B6UK85-F1
#
_cell.length_a   1.000
_cell.length_b   1.000
_cell.length_c   1.000
_cell.angle_alpha   90.00
_cell.angle_beta   90.00
_cell.angle_gamma   90.00
#
_symmetry.space_group_name_H-M   'P 1'
#
loop_
_entity.id
_entity.type
_entity.pdbx_description
1 polymer ?
#
loop_
_entity_poly.entity_id
_entity_poly.type
_entity_poly.pdbx_seq_one_letter_code
_entity_poly.pdbx_strand_id
1 'polypeptide(L)' 'MKICDQCRSLILDDNAACPRCAEQMRLTVEALAPRSRPPVLPKVLKWLFIGVTVAVLVAAAAITWILNSLGPMPSFG' A
#
# COMPACT_ATOMS: atom_id res chain seq x y z
N MET A 1 -24.46 -3.38 42.22
CA MET A 1 -23.12 -4.00 42.11
C MET A 1 -23.29 -5.45 41.73
N LYS A 2 -22.98 -5.78 40.47
CA LYS A 2 -23.04 -7.15 39.95
C LYS A 2 -21.65 -7.66 39.62
N ILE A 3 -21.44 -8.95 39.82
CA ILE A 3 -20.23 -9.65 39.36
C ILE A 3 -20.55 -10.22 37.98
N CYS A 4 -19.70 -9.97 37.00
CA CYS A 4 -19.83 -10.60 35.69
C CYS A 4 -19.55 -12.10 35.78
N ASP A 5 -20.46 -12.97 35.34
CA ASP A 5 -20.25 -14.43 35.37
C ASP A 5 -19.06 -14.89 34.51
N GLN A 6 -18.73 -14.15 33.45
CA GLN A 6 -17.69 -14.53 32.50
C GLN A 6 -16.28 -14.12 32.96
N CYS A 7 -16.13 -12.91 33.51
CA CYS A 7 -14.83 -12.33 33.85
C CYS A 7 -14.63 -12.15 35.37
N ARG A 8 -15.64 -12.48 36.19
CA ARG A 8 -15.71 -12.31 37.66
C ARG A 8 -15.37 -10.91 38.18
N SER A 9 -15.39 -9.91 37.29
CA SER A 9 -15.10 -8.52 37.63
C SER A 9 -16.34 -7.84 38.20
N LEU A 10 -16.12 -6.96 39.17
CA LEU A 10 -17.14 -6.07 39.72
C LEU A 10 -17.57 -5.06 38.63
N ILE A 11 -18.85 -5.09 38.28
CA ILE A 11 -19.49 -4.08 37.44
C ILE A 11 -20.10 -3.04 38.39
N LEU A 12 -19.60 -1.81 38.28
CA LEU A 12 -20.00 -0.69 39.13
C LEU A 12 -21.38 -0.12 38.75
N ASP A 13 -21.85 -0.41 37.52
CA ASP A 13 -23.09 0.09 36.94
C ASP A 13 -23.98 -1.08 36.47
N ASP A 14 -25.15 -1.27 37.08
CA ASP A 14 -25.99 -2.47 36.89
C ASP A 14 -26.57 -2.64 35.48
N ASN A 15 -26.49 -1.60 34.62
CA ASN A 15 -26.99 -1.61 33.23
C ASN A 15 -25.87 -1.66 32.17
N ALA A 16 -24.59 -1.68 32.56
CA ALA A 16 -23.48 -1.62 31.63
C ALA A 16 -22.95 -3.01 31.25
N ALA A 17 -22.62 -3.18 29.96
CA ALA A 17 -21.86 -4.34 29.50
C ALA A 17 -20.49 -4.39 30.21
N CYS A 18 -20.01 -5.59 30.53
CA CYS A 18 -18.78 -5.76 31.30
C CYS A 18 -17.57 -5.12 30.59
N PRO A 19 -16.96 -4.05 31.14
CA PRO A 19 -15.90 -3.32 30.45
C PRO A 19 -14.65 -4.18 30.24
N ARG A 20 -14.37 -5.12 31.15
CA ARG A 20 -13.26 -6.06 31.01
C ARG A 20 -13.43 -7.02 29.84
N CYS A 21 -14.62 -7.58 29.67
CA CYS A 21 -14.85 -8.55 28.60
C CYS A 21 -14.88 -7.83 27.23
N ALA A 22 -15.38 -6.60 27.17
CA ALA A 22 -15.32 -5.75 25.98
C ALA A 22 -13.88 -5.40 25.59
N GLU A 23 -13.04 -5.04 26.57
CA GLU A 23 -11.62 -4.73 26.33
C GLU A 23 -10.85 -5.98 25.87
N GLN A 24 -11.14 -7.15 26.45
CA GLN A 24 -10.51 -8.40 26.04
C GLN A 24 -10.88 -8.79 24.61
N MET A 25 -12.11 -8.52 24.17
CA MET A 25 -12.51 -8.68 22.76
C MET A 25 -11.79 -7.67 21.85
N ARG A 26 -11.59 -6.42 22.29
CA ARG A 26 -10.81 -5.44 21.51
C ARG A 26 -9.37 -5.89 21.31
N LEU A 27 -8.72 -6.35 22.38
CA LEU A 27 -7.34 -6.83 22.33
C LEU A 27 -7.18 -8.07 21.45
N THR A 28 -8.13 -9.00 21.50
CA THR A 28 -8.09 -10.17 20.60
C THR A 28 -8.33 -9.75 19.16
N VAL A 29 -9.27 -8.85 18.88
CA VAL A 29 -9.49 -8.30 17.54
C VAL A 29 -8.26 -7.55 17.02
N GLU A 30 -7.58 -6.76 17.85
CA GLU A 30 -6.34 -6.07 17.47
C GLU A 30 -5.16 -7.02 17.27
N ALA A 31 -5.07 -8.10 18.06
CA ALA A 31 -4.05 -9.13 17.91
C ALA A 31 -4.29 -10.04 16.68
N LEU A 32 -5.55 -10.29 16.34
CA LEU A 32 -5.97 -11.06 15.16
C LEU A 32 -6.08 -10.21 13.90
N ALA A 33 -6.15 -8.88 14.01
CA ALA A 33 -6.08 -8.00 12.87
C ALA A 33 -4.72 -8.19 12.21
N PRO A 34 -4.64 -8.81 11.01
CA PRO A 34 -3.37 -8.96 10.34
C PRO A 34 -2.90 -7.55 10.03
N ARG A 35 -1.84 -7.12 10.73
CA ARG A 35 -1.16 -5.86 10.52
C ARG A 35 -0.88 -5.76 9.03
N SER A 36 -1.69 -4.97 8.34
CA SER A 36 -1.65 -4.79 6.90
C SER A 36 -0.28 -4.20 6.57
N ARG A 37 0.67 -5.08 6.23
CA ARG A 37 1.98 -4.64 5.76
C ARG A 37 1.72 -3.71 4.58
N PRO A 38 2.28 -2.48 4.58
CA PRO A 38 2.09 -1.60 3.44
C PRO A 38 2.60 -2.35 2.21
N PRO A 39 1.83 -2.36 1.11
CA PRO A 39 2.21 -3.12 -0.06
C PRO A 39 3.48 -2.47 -0.62
N VAL A 40 4.62 -3.14 -0.45
CA VAL A 40 5.92 -2.73 -1.00
C VAL A 40 5.97 -2.91 -2.53
N LEU A 41 5.13 -3.79 -3.06
CA LEU A 41 4.97 -4.11 -4.47
C LEU A 41 4.66 -2.88 -5.37
N PRO A 42 3.64 -2.03 -5.08
CA PRO A 42 3.32 -0.87 -5.90
C PRO A 42 4.43 0.18 -5.95
N LYS A 43 5.27 0.28 -4.91
CA LYS A 43 6.36 1.25 -4.89
C LYS A 43 7.48 0.86 -5.86
N VAL A 44 7.90 -0.40 -5.84
CA VAL A 44 8.93 -0.93 -6.75
C VAL A 44 8.44 -0.86 -8.20
N LEU A 45 7.19 -1.29 -8.44
CA LEU A 45 6.61 -1.26 -9.77
C LEU A 45 6.55 0.16 -10.35
N LYS A 46 6.17 1.16 -9.53
CA LYS A 46 6.16 2.57 -9.93
C LYS A 46 7.55 3.06 -10.37
N TRP A 47 8.60 2.75 -9.61
CA TRP A 47 9.96 3.14 -9.98
C TRP A 47 10.45 2.46 -11.25
N LEU A 48 10.07 1.20 -11.46
CA LEU A 48 10.41 0.44 -12.65
C LEU A 48 9.75 1.06 -13.90
N PHE A 49 8.46 1.41 -13.82
CA PHE A 49 7.77 2.10 -14.90
C PHE A 49 8.43 3.43 -15.24
N ILE A 50 8.77 4.24 -14.23
CA ILE A 50 9.45 5.53 -14.42
C ILE A 50 10.78 5.31 -15.17
N GLY A 51 11.59 4.34 -14.73
CA GLY A 51 12.86 4.02 -15.38
C GLY A 51 12.70 3.62 -16.84
N VAL A 52 11.73 2.76 -17.14
CA VAL A 52 11.43 2.33 -18.52
C VAL A 52 11.00 3.52 -19.38
N THR A 53 10.08 4.37 -18.90
CA THR A 53 9.65 5.55 -19.65
C THR A 53 10.80 6.52 -19.95
N VAL A 54 11.69 6.75 -18.99
CA VAL A 54 12.86 7.61 -19.20
C VAL A 54 13.80 7.02 -20.24
N ALA A 55 14.09 5.72 -20.16
CA ALA A 55 14.95 5.04 -21.13
C ALA A 55 14.38 5.12 -22.56
N VAL A 56 13.07 4.88 -22.72
CA VAL A 56 12.39 4.97 -24.02
C VAL A 56 12.45 6.39 -24.60
N LEU A 57 12.22 7.42 -23.77
CA LEU A 57 12.28 8.81 -24.21
C LEU A 57 13.69 9.21 -24.66
N VAL A 58 14.73 8.81 -23.93
CA VAL A 58 16.12 9.07 -24.30
C VAL A 58 16.47 8.38 -25.62
N ALA A 59 16.07 7.12 -25.79
CA ALA A 59 16.30 6.39 -27.03
C ALA A 59 15.59 7.05 -28.22
N ALA A 60 14.31 7.41 -28.07
CA ALA A 60 13.56 8.10 -29.11
C ALA A 60 14.17 9.45 -29.49
N ALA A 61 14.60 10.23 -28.49
CA ALA A 61 15.27 11.51 -28.72
C ALA A 61 16.60 11.31 -29.48
N ALA A 62 17.41 10.32 -29.09
CA ALA A 62 18.66 10.01 -29.77
C ALA A 62 18.44 9.59 -31.22
N ILE A 63 17.48 8.69 -31.48
CA ILE A 63 17.15 8.25 -32.85
C ILE A 63 16.67 9.44 -33.68
N THR A 64 15.78 10.27 -33.13
CA THR A 64 15.26 11.46 -33.82
C THR A 64 16.39 12.42 -34.15
N TRP A 65 17.31 12.66 -33.21
CA TRP A 65 18.46 13.53 -33.41
C TRP A 65 19.40 12.99 -34.50
N ILE A 66 19.66 11.68 -34.50
CA ILE A 66 20.47 11.02 -35.52
C ILE A 66 19.82 11.16 -36.90
N LEU A 67 18.53 10.85 -37.03
CA LEU A 67 17.80 10.96 -38.29
C LEU A 67 17.76 12.41 -38.81
N ASN A 68 17.53 13.38 -37.92
CA ASN A 68 17.54 14.79 -38.27
C ASN A 68 18.95 15.27 -38.69
N SER A 69 20.01 14.72 -38.09
CA SER A 69 21.39 15.09 -38.40
C SER A 69 21.91 14.45 -39.69
N LEU A 70 21.41 13.25 -40.05
CA LEU A 70 21.79 12.55 -41.28
C LEU A 70 21.19 13.19 -42.55
N GLY A 71 20.25 14.13 -42.40
CA GLY A 71 19.57 14.78 -43.52
C GLY A 71 18.64 13.83 -44.28
N PRO A 72 17.79 14.35 -45.19
CA PRO A 72 16.95 13.50 -46.03
C PRO A 72 17.86 12.59 -46.89
N MET A 73 17.72 11.28 -46.74
CA MET A 73 18.38 10.31 -47.61
C MET A 73 18.03 10.65 -49.07
N PRO A 74 19.02 10.83 -49.97
CA PRO A 74 18.72 11.06 -51.37
C PRO A 74 17.93 9.87 -51.89
N SER A 75 16.72 10.13 -52.36
CA SER A 75 15.94 9.13 -53.08
C SER A 75 16.71 8.81 -54.37
N PHE A 76 17.33 7.63 -54.44
CA PHE A 76 17.84 7.11 -55.70
C PHE A 76 16.63 6.70 -56.55
N GLY A 77 16.14 7.66 -57.34
CA GLY A 77 15.24 7.44 -58.46
C GLY A 77 16.01 7.15 -59.74
#